data_AF-A0A8T2HQV8-F1
#
_entry.id   AF-A0A8T2HQV8-F1
#
_cell.length_a   1.000
_cell.length_b   1.000
_cell.length_c   1.000
_cell.angle_alpha   90.00
_cell.angle_beta   90.00
_cell.angle_gamma   90.00
#
_symmetry.space_group_name_H-M   'P 1'
#
loop_
_entity.id
_entity.type
_entity.pdbx_description
1 polymer ?
#
loop_
_entity_poly.entity_id
_entity_poly.type
_entity_poly.pdbx_seq_one_letter_code
_entity_poly.pdbx_strand_id
1 'polypeptide(L)'
;MVGFSGDKKALKSAEQHMQKMEFASIAINLPPRKHKRLTTKACRDVPPNQIFEVGAASTTPKLNIVALATNRPIALFGLLPRPLVLFSAGAMSGAIAKTITAPLDRVKILLQVKGGFESGLIGQAARKGSLIQSLIAVGKQEGLAGYWKGNLPQVLRVVPYSAAQLYSYEVFKQAFADEKGDLSVQKRLMAGAAAGMTATLLTHPLDTLRLRLAVDPNCHNLAAAVRALAREGGLPAFYRGLGASMFGIAPYMALELSCYDLLPKEMPSFARGFSSALIATVSCYPLDTIRRRIQLVSATALPAREAIRSILLNDGIKGMYRGFLPNAIKNLPNKGVKLTVFDKAKKAYAAGQEALDEERCAVGLPALAKA
;
A
#
# COMPACT_ATOMS: atom_id res chain seq x y z
N MET A 1 -25.58 -20.16 57.64
CA MET A 1 -24.16 -20.59 57.50
C MET A 1 -24.01 -21.06 56.06
N VAL A 2 -23.33 -20.34 55.17
CA VAL A 2 -21.87 -20.35 55.04
C VAL A 2 -21.38 -18.95 54.62
N GLY A 3 -20.40 -18.41 55.35
CA GLY A 3 -19.77 -17.13 55.04
C GLY A 3 -18.69 -17.27 53.97
N PHE A 4 -18.66 -16.35 53.02
CA PHE A 4 -17.53 -16.13 52.13
C PHE A 4 -16.57 -15.13 52.78
N SER A 5 -15.65 -15.66 53.58
CA SER A 5 -14.44 -14.97 54.03
C SER A 5 -13.26 -15.55 53.24
N GLY A 6 -12.51 -14.65 52.58
CA GLY A 6 -11.46 -14.99 51.61
C GLY A 6 -11.98 -14.70 50.20
N ASP A 7 -11.68 -13.55 49.62
CA ASP A 7 -10.38 -13.42 48.96
C ASP A 7 -9.92 -11.96 48.76
N LYS A 8 -9.84 -11.18 49.86
CA LYS A 8 -9.21 -9.84 49.83
C LYS A 8 -7.71 -9.91 49.50
N LYS A 9 -7.09 -11.09 49.56
CA LYS A 9 -5.69 -11.32 49.18
C LYS A 9 -5.52 -11.48 47.67
N ALA A 10 -6.40 -12.17 46.96
CA ALA A 10 -6.35 -12.24 45.49
C ALA A 10 -6.61 -10.89 44.83
N LEU A 11 -7.55 -10.08 45.37
CA LEU A 11 -7.81 -8.74 44.84
C LEU A 11 -6.60 -7.80 45.02
N LYS A 12 -5.95 -7.83 46.20
CA LYS A 12 -4.71 -7.09 46.46
C LYS A 12 -3.52 -7.62 45.65
N SER A 13 -3.47 -8.92 45.36
CA SER A 13 -2.44 -9.52 44.51
C SER A 13 -2.65 -9.13 43.03
N ALA A 14 -3.89 -8.98 42.57
CA ALA A 14 -4.21 -8.49 41.24
C ALA A 14 -3.92 -6.98 41.10
N GLU A 15 -4.22 -6.17 42.11
CA GLU A 15 -3.84 -4.74 42.16
C GLU A 15 -2.32 -4.55 42.22
N GLN A 16 -1.59 -5.39 42.98
CA GLN A 16 -0.12 -5.38 42.97
C GLN A 16 0.48 -5.86 41.64
N HIS A 17 -0.18 -6.76 40.91
CA HIS A 17 0.23 -7.15 39.56
C HIS A 17 -0.08 -6.07 38.52
N MET A 18 -1.18 -5.32 38.66
CA MET A 18 -1.49 -4.16 37.82
C MET A 18 -0.52 -2.99 38.07
N GLN A 19 -0.19 -2.68 39.33
CA GLN A 19 0.82 -1.66 39.65
C GLN A 19 2.25 -2.07 39.23
N LYS A 20 2.58 -3.37 39.21
CA LYS A 20 3.86 -3.85 38.66
C LYS A 20 3.95 -3.79 37.13
N MET A 21 2.82 -3.70 36.42
CA MET A 21 2.84 -3.46 34.96
C MET A 21 3.03 -1.98 34.60
N GLU A 22 2.74 -1.02 35.49
CA GLU A 22 2.98 0.41 35.24
C GLU A 22 4.46 0.85 35.32
N PHE A 23 5.37 -0.03 35.76
CA PHE A 23 6.81 0.30 35.92
C PHE A 23 7.76 -0.45 34.98
N ALA A 24 7.27 -1.09 33.92
CA ALA A 24 8.14 -1.62 32.88
C ALA A 24 8.65 -0.49 31.97
N SER A 25 9.63 0.27 32.44
CA SER A 25 10.50 1.06 31.56
C SER A 25 11.21 0.11 30.60
N ILE A 26 10.70 -0.01 29.37
CA ILE A 26 11.37 -0.74 28.30
C ILE A 26 12.60 0.09 27.90
N ALA A 27 13.77 -0.29 28.42
CA ALA A 27 15.05 0.23 27.97
C ALA A 27 15.37 -0.38 26.60
N ILE A 28 15.02 0.33 25.53
CA ILE A 28 15.41 -0.08 24.17
C ILE A 28 16.89 0.30 23.98
N ASN A 29 17.78 -0.68 24.17
CA ASN A 29 19.19 -0.55 23.82
C ASN A 29 19.32 -0.56 22.28
N LEU A 30 19.46 0.61 21.66
CA LEU A 30 19.75 0.75 20.23
C LEU A 30 21.27 0.80 20.00
N PRO A 31 21.80 0.08 18.99
CA PRO A 31 23.24 -0.03 18.76
C PRO A 31 23.87 1.31 18.33
N PRO A 32 25.15 1.56 18.66
CA PRO A 32 25.83 2.79 18.31
C PRO A 32 26.06 2.88 16.80
N ARG A 33 25.37 3.82 16.12
CA ARG A 33 25.65 4.18 14.72
C ARG A 33 26.39 5.51 14.67
N LYS A 34 27.54 5.53 13.99
CA LYS A 34 28.47 6.67 13.87
C LYS A 34 27.74 7.96 13.45
N HIS A 35 27.91 9.02 14.22
CA HIS A 35 27.16 10.27 14.13
C HIS A 35 27.80 11.29 13.16
N LYS A 36 27.00 11.88 12.27
CA LYS A 36 27.26 13.21 11.67
C LYS A 36 26.41 14.23 12.42
N ARG A 37 27.02 15.29 12.98
CA ARG A 37 26.31 16.43 13.59
C ARG A 37 25.43 17.10 12.53
N LEU A 38 24.12 17.00 12.67
CA LEU A 38 23.14 17.78 11.92
C LEU A 38 22.50 18.78 12.87
N THR A 39 22.82 20.06 12.67
CA THR A 39 22.31 21.18 13.45
C THR A 39 20.92 21.55 12.95
N THR A 40 19.87 21.08 13.63
CA THR A 40 18.51 21.59 13.42
C THR A 40 18.36 22.98 14.04
N LYS A 41 17.46 23.80 13.47
CA LYS A 41 17.22 25.20 13.89
C LYS A 41 16.89 25.35 15.38
N ALA A 42 16.25 24.35 15.98
CA ALA A 42 15.87 24.32 17.40
C ALA A 42 17.04 24.13 18.38
N CYS A 43 18.19 23.60 17.93
CA CYS A 43 19.39 23.50 18.77
C CYS A 43 20.21 24.79 18.85
N ARG A 44 19.84 25.86 18.11
CA ARG A 44 20.57 27.15 18.17
C ARG A 44 20.20 28.01 19.38
N ASP A 45 19.05 27.76 20.00
CA ASP A 45 18.52 28.63 21.06
C ASP A 45 18.85 28.14 22.48
N VAL A 46 19.85 27.25 22.63
CA VAL A 46 20.36 26.85 23.95
C VAL A 46 21.41 27.88 24.39
N PRO A 47 21.22 28.60 25.52
CA PRO A 47 22.18 29.61 25.97
C PRO A 47 23.56 28.98 26.24
N PRO A 48 24.67 29.69 25.95
CA PRO A 48 26.02 29.12 25.89
C PRO A 48 26.65 28.68 27.23
N ASN A 49 25.92 28.72 28.35
CA ASN A 49 26.46 28.47 29.69
C ASN A 49 25.94 27.19 30.36
N GLN A 50 25.95 26.05 29.66
CA GLN A 50 25.92 24.74 30.31
C GLN A 50 27.07 23.87 29.78
N ILE A 51 28.28 24.19 30.24
CA ILE A 51 29.35 23.22 30.35
C ILE A 51 28.91 22.28 31.48
N PHE A 52 28.40 21.10 31.14
CA PHE A 52 28.14 20.06 32.13
C PHE A 52 29.49 19.60 32.67
N GLU A 53 29.83 20.03 33.89
CA GLU A 53 30.89 19.43 34.68
C GLU A 53 30.60 17.93 34.86
N VAL A 54 31.62 17.12 34.61
CA VAL A 54 31.59 15.68 34.85
C VAL A 54 31.69 15.45 36.35
N GLY A 55 30.55 15.48 37.04
CA GLY A 55 30.40 15.24 38.47
C GLY A 55 29.29 14.23 38.74
N ALA A 56 29.61 13.18 39.49
CA ALA A 56 28.81 12.03 39.88
C ALA A 56 27.29 12.27 40.10
N ALA A 57 26.46 11.84 39.14
CA ALA A 57 25.09 11.38 39.38
C ALA A 57 24.63 10.45 38.23
N SER A 58 24.29 9.21 38.56
CA SER A 58 23.88 8.14 37.63
C SER A 58 22.42 8.27 37.15
N THR A 59 21.98 9.46 36.74
CA THR A 59 20.66 9.62 36.11
C THR A 59 20.82 9.69 34.61
N THR A 60 20.88 8.53 33.96
CA THR A 60 20.68 8.45 32.52
C THR A 60 19.36 9.13 32.18
N PRO A 61 19.31 10.13 31.29
CA PRO A 61 18.05 10.73 30.87
C PRO A 61 17.15 9.67 30.25
N LYS A 62 15.98 9.44 30.84
CA LYS A 62 15.01 8.43 30.39
C LYS A 62 13.79 9.13 29.81
N LEU A 63 13.41 8.75 28.59
CA LEU A 63 12.18 9.20 27.97
C LEU A 63 11.00 8.45 28.59
N ASN A 64 10.08 9.15 29.25
CA ASN A 64 8.88 8.53 29.79
C ASN A 64 7.83 8.37 28.68
N ILE A 65 7.64 7.14 28.21
CA ILE A 65 6.71 6.81 27.10
C ILE A 65 5.25 7.12 27.49
N VAL A 66 4.89 6.97 28.77
CA VAL A 66 3.53 7.25 29.24
C VAL A 66 3.26 8.75 29.22
N ALA A 67 4.19 9.56 29.73
CA ALA A 67 4.08 11.02 29.65
C ALA A 67 4.07 11.53 28.20
N LEU A 68 4.86 10.91 27.33
CA LEU A 68 4.87 11.19 25.88
C LEU A 68 3.53 10.85 25.23
N ALA A 69 2.95 9.70 25.57
CA ALA A 69 1.65 9.25 25.06
C ALA A 69 0.50 10.18 25.49
N THR A 70 0.54 10.69 26.72
CA THR A 70 -0.49 11.57 27.27
C THR A 70 -0.38 13.01 26.75
N ASN A 71 0.84 13.56 26.66
CA ASN A 71 1.04 14.97 26.31
C ASN A 71 1.18 15.20 24.80
N ARG A 72 1.79 14.24 24.06
CA ARG A 72 2.06 14.35 22.62
C ARG A 72 1.92 12.98 21.93
N PRO A 73 0.68 12.48 21.73
CA PRO A 73 0.45 11.16 21.14
C PRO A 73 1.04 10.99 19.73
N ILE A 74 1.24 12.09 18.99
CA ILE A 74 1.85 12.07 17.65
C ILE A 74 3.34 11.66 17.72
N ALA A 75 4.05 11.95 18.82
CA ALA A 75 5.45 11.55 18.99
C ALA A 75 5.63 10.03 19.10
N LEU A 76 4.58 9.27 19.45
CA LEU A 76 4.61 7.81 19.43
C LEU A 76 4.87 7.24 18.03
N PHE A 77 4.40 7.92 16.98
CA PHE A 77 4.70 7.50 15.61
C PHE A 77 6.19 7.62 15.27
N GLY A 78 6.91 8.55 15.90
CA GLY A 78 8.34 8.73 15.70
C GLY A 78 9.20 7.61 16.30
N LEU A 79 8.66 6.83 17.26
CA LEU A 79 9.35 5.69 17.87
C LEU A 79 9.40 4.47 16.94
N LEU A 80 8.49 4.39 15.97
CA LEU A 80 8.41 3.26 15.06
C LEU A 80 9.50 3.33 13.99
N PRO A 81 10.08 2.19 13.57
CA PRO A 81 11.07 2.19 12.50
C PRO A 81 10.42 2.63 11.18
N ARG A 82 11.04 3.58 10.48
CA ARG A 82 10.59 4.13 9.18
C ARG A 82 10.11 3.05 8.19
N PRO A 83 10.80 1.91 7.99
CA PRO A 83 10.33 0.85 7.09
C PRO A 83 8.96 0.28 7.46
N LEU A 84 8.73 0.05 8.76
CA LEU A 84 7.46 -0.50 9.25
C LEU A 84 6.32 0.50 9.02
N VAL A 85 6.55 1.79 9.26
CA VAL A 85 5.55 2.84 9.03
C VAL A 85 5.23 2.98 7.55
N LEU A 86 6.24 3.00 6.67
CA LEU A 86 6.00 3.08 5.23
C LEU A 86 5.29 1.84 4.68
N PHE A 87 5.69 0.64 5.13
CA PHE A 87 5.06 -0.60 4.70
C PHE A 87 3.60 -0.69 5.16
N SER A 88 3.33 -0.41 6.44
CA SER A 88 1.97 -0.37 7.00
C SER A 88 1.11 0.74 6.39
N ALA A 89 1.68 1.91 6.11
CA ALA A 89 0.99 2.98 5.38
C ALA A 89 0.64 2.56 3.95
N GLY A 90 1.53 1.81 3.28
CA GLY A 90 1.26 1.23 1.97
C GLY A 90 0.15 0.18 2.00
N ALA A 91 0.15 -0.69 3.00
CA ALA A 91 -0.91 -1.67 3.26
C ALA A 91 -2.27 -0.99 3.50
N MET A 92 -2.32 -0.08 4.47
CA MET A 92 -3.54 0.63 4.88
C MET A 92 -4.10 1.50 3.76
N SER A 93 -3.23 2.23 3.05
CA SER A 93 -3.66 3.03 1.91
C SER A 93 -4.28 2.19 0.80
N GLY A 94 -3.70 1.02 0.50
CA GLY A 94 -4.25 0.06 -0.44
C GLY A 94 -5.62 -0.47 -0.01
N ALA A 95 -5.77 -0.83 1.26
CA ALA A 95 -7.02 -1.32 1.83
C ALA A 95 -8.13 -0.25 1.79
N ILE A 96 -7.85 0.96 2.28
CA ILE A 96 -8.81 2.07 2.29
C ILE A 96 -9.21 2.45 0.87
N ALA A 97 -8.25 2.58 -0.05
CA ALA A 97 -8.54 2.87 -1.44
C ALA A 97 -9.45 1.81 -2.07
N LYS A 98 -9.19 0.52 -1.79
CA LYS A 98 -10.04 -0.57 -2.28
C LYS A 98 -11.44 -0.52 -1.69
N THR A 99 -11.58 -0.31 -0.39
CA THR A 99 -12.89 -0.25 0.27
C THR A 99 -13.73 0.93 -0.23
N ILE A 100 -13.13 2.11 -0.46
CA ILE A 100 -13.83 3.27 -1.01
C ILE A 100 -14.26 3.03 -2.47
N THR A 101 -13.44 2.31 -3.24
CA THR A 101 -13.72 2.05 -4.67
C THR A 101 -14.48 0.75 -4.95
N ALA A 102 -14.77 -0.05 -3.92
CA ALA A 102 -15.47 -1.33 -4.03
C ALA A 102 -16.83 -1.25 -4.74
N PRO A 103 -17.69 -0.23 -4.52
CA PRO A 103 -18.95 -0.11 -5.26
C PRO A 103 -18.75 0.01 -6.77
N LEU A 104 -17.72 0.75 -7.20
CA LEU A 104 -17.35 0.91 -8.61
C LEU A 104 -16.76 -0.38 -9.20
N ASP A 105 -15.94 -1.09 -8.41
CA ASP A 105 -15.42 -2.42 -8.78
C ASP A 105 -16.57 -3.42 -9.01
N ARG A 106 -17.56 -3.45 -8.10
CA ARG A 106 -18.72 -4.35 -8.17
C ARG A 106 -19.56 -4.08 -9.43
N VAL A 107 -19.91 -2.83 -9.67
CA VAL A 107 -20.71 -2.47 -10.86
C VAL A 107 -19.97 -2.76 -12.16
N LYS A 108 -18.67 -2.49 -12.22
CA LYS A 108 -17.88 -2.86 -13.40
C LYS A 108 -17.92 -4.36 -13.67
N ILE A 109 -17.75 -5.19 -12.64
CA ILE A 109 -17.81 -6.65 -12.79
C ILE A 109 -19.19 -7.06 -13.34
N LEU A 110 -20.28 -6.50 -12.78
CA LEU A 110 -21.64 -6.77 -13.25
C LEU A 110 -21.86 -6.36 -14.72
N LEU A 111 -21.28 -5.22 -15.16
CA LEU A 111 -21.34 -4.80 -16.56
C LEU A 111 -20.49 -5.66 -17.51
N GLN A 112 -19.39 -6.23 -17.01
CA GLN A 112 -18.44 -7.02 -17.81
C GLN A 112 -18.89 -8.47 -17.98
N VAL A 113 -19.61 -9.02 -17.01
CA VAL A 113 -20.24 -10.35 -17.12
C VAL A 113 -21.51 -10.21 -17.96
N LYS A 114 -21.36 -9.93 -19.26
CA LYS A 114 -22.46 -10.00 -20.21
C LYS A 114 -22.91 -11.45 -20.34
N GLY A 115 -24.01 -11.80 -19.69
CA GLY A 115 -24.73 -13.06 -19.92
C GLY A 115 -24.65 -14.14 -18.83
N GLY A 116 -24.11 -13.87 -17.64
CA GLY A 116 -23.96 -14.92 -16.60
C GLY A 116 -24.48 -14.51 -15.22
N PHE A 117 -25.39 -15.34 -14.68
CA PHE A 117 -25.75 -15.51 -13.27
C PHE A 117 -26.74 -14.55 -12.56
N GLU A 118 -26.97 -13.31 -13.01
CA GLU A 118 -27.88 -12.40 -12.28
C GLU A 118 -29.23 -12.15 -12.98
N SER A 119 -30.30 -12.66 -12.38
CA SER A 119 -31.71 -12.41 -12.74
C SER A 119 -32.25 -11.20 -11.96
N GLY A 120 -32.98 -10.30 -12.63
CA GLY A 120 -33.61 -9.12 -12.00
C GLY A 120 -33.09 -7.77 -12.49
N LEU A 121 -33.29 -6.70 -11.70
CA LEU A 121 -32.94 -5.31 -12.07
C LEU A 121 -31.45 -5.14 -12.36
N ILE A 122 -30.56 -5.83 -11.63
CA ILE A 122 -29.11 -5.79 -11.86
C ILE A 122 -28.75 -6.34 -13.25
N GLY A 123 -29.31 -7.50 -13.62
CA GLY A 123 -29.11 -8.09 -14.94
C GLY A 123 -29.67 -7.22 -16.08
N GLN A 124 -30.82 -6.59 -15.87
CA GLN A 124 -31.42 -5.68 -16.86
C GLN A 124 -30.59 -4.39 -17.02
N ALA A 125 -30.15 -3.77 -15.92
CA ALA A 125 -29.30 -2.58 -15.95
C ALA A 125 -27.93 -2.87 -16.59
N ALA A 126 -27.38 -4.06 -16.32
CA ALA A 126 -26.13 -4.50 -16.92
C ALA A 126 -26.24 -4.72 -18.44
N ARG A 127 -27.36 -5.28 -18.92
CA ARG A 127 -27.64 -5.41 -20.36
C ARG A 127 -27.76 -4.06 -21.07
N LYS A 128 -28.36 -3.06 -20.40
CA LYS A 128 -28.43 -1.68 -20.90
C LYS A 128 -27.08 -0.97 -20.91
N GLY A 129 -26.08 -1.49 -20.20
CA GLY A 129 -24.71 -0.94 -20.18
C GLY A 129 -24.57 0.38 -19.40
N SER A 130 -25.60 0.81 -18.67
CA SER A 130 -25.56 2.06 -17.90
C SER A 130 -25.03 1.82 -16.49
N LEU A 131 -23.90 2.48 -16.18
CA LEU A 131 -23.25 2.44 -14.86
C LEU A 131 -24.17 2.94 -13.74
N ILE A 132 -24.85 4.06 -13.97
CA ILE A 132 -25.72 4.69 -12.96
C ILE A 132 -26.93 3.80 -12.69
N GLN A 133 -27.56 3.26 -13.74
CA GLN A 133 -28.68 2.33 -13.57
C GLN A 133 -28.24 1.06 -12.83
N SER A 134 -27.02 0.59 -13.08
CA SER A 134 -26.48 -0.59 -12.40
C SER A 134 -26.18 -0.31 -10.92
N LEU A 135 -25.66 0.87 -10.57
CA LEU A 135 -25.50 1.30 -9.18
C LEU A 135 -26.87 1.34 -8.46
N ILE A 136 -27.86 1.99 -9.06
CA ILE A 136 -29.22 2.08 -8.49
C ILE A 136 -29.84 0.68 -8.34
N ALA A 137 -29.66 -0.19 -9.33
CA ALA A 137 -30.17 -1.56 -9.28
C ALA A 137 -29.56 -2.38 -8.13
N VAL A 138 -28.24 -2.27 -7.90
CA VAL A 138 -27.55 -2.92 -6.78
C VAL A 138 -28.14 -2.43 -5.45
N GLY A 139 -28.27 -1.11 -5.27
CA GLY A 139 -28.86 -0.55 -4.05
C GLY A 139 -30.32 -0.98 -3.82
N LYS A 140 -31.12 -1.10 -4.88
CA LYS A 140 -32.52 -1.52 -4.80
C LYS A 140 -32.70 -3.02 -4.52
N GLN A 141 -31.83 -3.88 -5.06
CA GLN A 141 -31.98 -5.33 -4.94
C GLN A 141 -31.21 -5.93 -3.76
N GLU A 142 -29.95 -5.52 -3.55
CA GLU A 142 -29.06 -6.11 -2.53
C GLU A 142 -28.87 -5.18 -1.30
N GLY A 143 -29.46 -3.97 -1.33
CA GLY A 143 -29.29 -2.98 -0.27
C GLY A 143 -27.86 -2.43 -0.18
N LEU A 144 -27.55 -1.77 0.94
CA LEU A 144 -26.24 -1.12 1.14
C LEU A 144 -25.08 -2.14 1.19
N ALA A 145 -25.31 -3.33 1.77
CA ALA A 145 -24.30 -4.37 1.87
C ALA A 145 -23.89 -4.94 0.49
N GLY A 146 -24.79 -4.89 -0.50
CA GLY A 146 -24.54 -5.37 -1.87
C GLY A 146 -23.34 -4.72 -2.55
N TYR A 147 -23.09 -3.42 -2.28
CA TYR A 147 -21.97 -2.69 -2.89
C TYR A 147 -20.59 -3.18 -2.44
N TRP A 148 -20.47 -3.80 -1.27
CA TRP A 148 -19.21 -4.34 -0.73
C TRP A 148 -19.11 -5.86 -0.80
N LYS A 149 -20.09 -6.53 -1.43
CA LYS A 149 -20.08 -7.98 -1.61
C LYS A 149 -18.83 -8.41 -2.39
N GLY A 150 -17.99 -9.22 -1.74
CA GLY A 150 -16.71 -9.68 -2.31
C GLY A 150 -15.54 -8.69 -2.17
N ASN A 151 -15.67 -7.61 -1.39
CA ASN A 151 -14.56 -6.66 -1.17
C ASN A 151 -13.41 -7.27 -0.34
N LEU A 152 -13.70 -8.11 0.66
CA LEU A 152 -12.68 -8.69 1.54
C LEU A 152 -11.57 -9.43 0.76
N PRO A 153 -11.87 -10.37 -0.16
CA PRO A 153 -10.86 -10.97 -1.03
C PRO A 153 -10.05 -9.96 -1.85
N GLN A 154 -10.68 -8.85 -2.28
CA GLN A 154 -9.97 -7.81 -3.04
C GLN A 154 -8.99 -7.03 -2.17
N VAL A 155 -9.37 -6.68 -0.93
CA VAL A 155 -8.52 -5.99 0.03
C VAL A 155 -7.34 -6.88 0.43
N LEU A 156 -7.60 -8.13 0.80
CA LEU A 156 -6.57 -9.11 1.17
C LEU A 156 -5.50 -9.26 0.07
N ARG A 157 -5.91 -9.14 -1.19
CA ARG A 157 -4.99 -9.18 -2.34
C ARG A 157 -4.21 -7.88 -2.53
N VAL A 158 -4.87 -6.73 -2.36
CA VAL A 158 -4.26 -5.42 -2.63
C VAL A 158 -3.30 -4.98 -1.54
N VAL A 159 -3.51 -5.42 -0.30
CA VAL A 159 -2.69 -5.04 0.85
C VAL A 159 -1.21 -5.42 0.65
N PRO A 160 -0.85 -6.70 0.39
CA PRO A 160 0.55 -7.07 0.19
C PRO A 160 1.20 -6.33 -0.98
N TYR A 161 0.47 -6.21 -2.10
CA TYR A 161 0.98 -5.53 -3.29
C TYR A 161 1.24 -4.05 -3.03
N SER A 162 0.30 -3.34 -2.40
CA SER A 162 0.42 -1.89 -2.14
C SER A 162 1.49 -1.58 -1.10
N ALA A 163 1.60 -2.43 -0.08
CA ALA A 163 2.64 -2.33 0.94
C ALA A 163 4.03 -2.45 0.32
N ALA A 164 4.26 -3.53 -0.44
CA ALA A 164 5.52 -3.75 -1.15
C ALA A 164 5.81 -2.64 -2.16
N GLN A 165 4.83 -2.25 -2.98
CA GLN A 165 5.00 -1.24 -4.02
C GLN A 165 5.45 0.11 -3.44
N LEU A 166 4.70 0.66 -2.49
CA LEU A 166 4.94 2.01 -2.00
C LEU A 166 6.17 2.06 -1.09
N TYR A 167 6.43 0.99 -0.31
CA TYR A 167 7.67 0.85 0.45
C TYR A 167 8.88 0.77 -0.48
N SER A 168 8.88 -0.13 -1.46
CA SER A 168 9.99 -0.27 -2.42
C SER A 168 10.22 1.01 -3.22
N TYR A 169 9.17 1.76 -3.55
CA TYR A 169 9.32 3.04 -4.22
C TYR A 169 10.12 4.05 -3.40
N GLU A 170 9.84 4.16 -2.10
CA GLU A 170 10.60 5.03 -1.21
C GLU A 170 12.06 4.57 -1.07
N VAL A 171 12.29 3.26 -0.96
CA VAL A 171 13.64 2.69 -0.89
C VAL A 171 14.43 2.98 -2.18
N PHE A 172 13.86 2.71 -3.36
CA PHE A 172 14.53 2.96 -4.62
C PHE A 172 14.74 4.45 -4.90
N LYS A 173 13.81 5.32 -4.46
CA LYS A 173 14.03 6.75 -4.54
C LYS A 173 15.23 7.19 -3.72
N GLN A 174 15.37 6.70 -2.48
CA GLN A 174 16.53 7.01 -1.65
C GLN A 174 17.82 6.44 -2.25
N ALA A 175 17.78 5.22 -2.79
CA ALA A 175 18.94 4.58 -3.39
C ALA A 175 19.42 5.26 -4.69
N PHE A 176 18.51 5.87 -5.46
CA PHE A 176 18.84 6.57 -6.70
C PHE A 176 19.01 8.08 -6.52
N ALA A 177 18.72 8.64 -5.35
CA ALA A 177 18.93 10.06 -5.08
C ALA A 177 20.41 10.43 -5.24
N ASP A 178 20.68 11.57 -5.86
CA ASP A 178 22.03 12.15 -5.88
C ASP A 178 22.42 12.67 -4.49
N GLU A 179 23.70 13.05 -4.29
CA GLU A 179 24.19 13.58 -3.01
C GLU A 179 23.42 14.81 -2.49
N LYS A 180 22.77 15.54 -3.40
CA LYS A 180 21.89 16.69 -3.09
C LYS A 180 20.45 16.29 -2.72
N GLY A 181 20.12 15.00 -2.80
CA GLY A 181 18.77 14.48 -2.59
C GLY A 181 17.84 14.62 -3.80
N ASP A 182 18.35 15.12 -4.93
CA ASP A 182 17.57 15.28 -6.16
C ASP A 182 17.51 13.99 -6.97
N LEU A 183 16.37 13.76 -7.60
CA LEU A 183 16.18 12.66 -8.56
C LEU A 183 15.83 13.22 -9.93
N SER A 184 16.66 12.91 -10.93
CA SER A 184 16.34 13.11 -12.34
C SER A 184 15.09 12.32 -12.75
N VAL A 185 14.45 12.74 -13.84
CA VAL A 185 13.28 12.06 -14.40
C VAL A 185 13.57 10.59 -14.69
N GLN A 186 14.74 10.26 -15.26
CA GLN A 186 15.08 8.86 -15.56
C GLN A 186 15.16 8.01 -14.28
N LYS A 187 15.76 8.54 -13.22
CA LYS A 187 15.90 7.82 -11.95
C LYS A 187 14.57 7.60 -11.24
N ARG A 188 13.63 8.55 -11.34
CA ARG A 188 12.25 8.38 -10.85
C ARG A 188 11.52 7.28 -11.63
N LEU A 189 11.68 7.26 -12.96
CA LEU A 189 11.10 6.22 -13.81
C LEU A 189 11.65 4.84 -13.43
N MET A 190 12.96 4.73 -13.25
CA MET A 190 13.62 3.50 -12.79
C MET A 190 13.14 3.08 -11.40
N ALA A 191 13.03 4.01 -10.44
CA ALA A 191 12.49 3.72 -9.11
C ALA A 191 11.05 3.21 -9.17
N GLY A 192 10.20 3.82 -10.01
CA GLY A 192 8.81 3.41 -10.21
C GLY A 192 8.70 2.02 -10.85
N ALA A 193 9.49 1.75 -11.89
CA ALA A 193 9.57 0.44 -12.54
C ALA A 193 10.04 -0.63 -11.56
N ALA A 194 11.15 -0.39 -10.86
CA ALA A 194 11.73 -1.33 -9.90
C ALA A 194 10.76 -1.61 -8.75
N ALA A 195 10.09 -0.59 -8.22
CA ALA A 195 9.06 -0.76 -7.18
C ALA A 195 7.89 -1.64 -7.64
N GLY A 196 7.40 -1.41 -8.86
CA GLY A 196 6.34 -2.22 -9.47
C GLY A 196 6.74 -3.67 -9.68
N MET A 197 7.97 -3.90 -10.17
CA MET A 197 8.52 -5.23 -10.37
C MET A 197 8.77 -5.97 -9.06
N THR A 198 9.31 -5.29 -8.04
CA THR A 198 9.51 -5.88 -6.69
C THR A 198 8.18 -6.27 -6.06
N ALA A 199 7.17 -5.38 -6.12
CA ALA A 199 5.84 -5.71 -5.62
C ALA A 199 5.24 -6.92 -6.34
N THR A 200 5.38 -6.97 -7.66
CA THR A 200 4.90 -8.10 -8.47
C THR A 200 5.63 -9.38 -8.12
N LEU A 201 6.97 -9.37 -8.02
CA LEU A 201 7.77 -10.53 -7.63
C LEU A 201 7.31 -11.12 -6.29
N LEU A 202 7.07 -10.26 -5.30
CA LEU A 202 6.64 -10.68 -3.97
C LEU A 202 5.21 -11.23 -3.95
N THR A 203 4.30 -10.68 -4.75
CA THR A 203 2.89 -11.09 -4.75
C THR A 203 2.52 -12.11 -5.83
N HIS A 204 3.43 -12.41 -6.76
CA HIS A 204 3.16 -13.29 -7.90
C HIS A 204 2.63 -14.68 -7.49
N PRO A 205 3.14 -15.35 -6.43
CA PRO A 205 2.58 -16.62 -5.97
C PRO A 205 1.10 -16.53 -5.59
N LEU A 206 0.68 -15.44 -4.97
CA LEU A 206 -0.72 -15.20 -4.59
C LEU A 206 -1.60 -14.96 -5.82
N ASP A 207 -1.07 -14.25 -6.83
CA ASP A 207 -1.77 -14.03 -8.09
C ASP A 207 -1.92 -15.34 -8.89
N THR A 208 -0.89 -16.18 -8.93
CA THR A 208 -0.94 -17.51 -9.57
C THR A 208 -1.95 -18.43 -8.87
N LEU A 209 -1.93 -18.48 -7.53
CA LEU A 209 -2.90 -19.26 -6.75
C LEU A 209 -4.34 -18.81 -7.01
N ARG A 210 -4.57 -17.49 -7.01
CA ARG A 210 -5.88 -16.93 -7.31
C ARG A 210 -6.35 -17.29 -8.72
N LEU A 211 -5.47 -17.18 -9.71
CA LEU A 211 -5.81 -17.53 -11.09
C LEU A 211 -6.20 -19.01 -11.17
N ARG A 212 -5.46 -19.89 -10.49
CA ARG A 212 -5.77 -21.32 -10.45
C ARG A 212 -7.14 -21.59 -9.81
N LEU A 213 -7.44 -20.96 -8.69
CA LEU A 213 -8.76 -21.06 -8.03
C LEU A 213 -9.91 -20.55 -8.90
N ALA A 214 -9.64 -19.59 -9.80
CA ALA A 214 -10.68 -19.01 -10.66
C ALA A 214 -10.92 -19.82 -11.95
N VAL A 215 -9.93 -20.61 -12.40
CA VAL A 215 -9.94 -21.27 -13.71
C VAL A 215 -10.05 -22.79 -13.60
N ASP A 216 -9.46 -23.41 -12.57
CA ASP A 216 -9.44 -24.87 -12.41
C ASP A 216 -10.64 -25.32 -11.56
N PRO A 217 -11.61 -26.05 -12.14
CA PRO A 217 -12.79 -26.52 -11.40
C PRO A 217 -12.43 -27.45 -10.24
N ASN A 218 -11.27 -28.12 -10.28
CA ASN A 218 -10.86 -29.07 -9.23
C ASN A 218 -10.25 -28.35 -8.00
N CYS A 219 -10.00 -27.05 -8.10
CA CYS A 219 -9.38 -26.25 -7.04
C CYS A 219 -10.44 -25.51 -6.22
N HIS A 220 -11.07 -26.18 -5.25
CA HIS A 220 -12.12 -25.57 -4.42
C HIS A 220 -11.61 -24.67 -3.29
N ASN A 221 -10.34 -24.80 -2.88
CA ASN A 221 -9.75 -24.01 -1.81
C ASN A 221 -8.25 -23.78 -2.03
N LEU A 222 -7.70 -22.81 -1.29
CA LEU A 222 -6.29 -22.40 -1.43
C LEU A 222 -5.32 -23.58 -1.25
N ALA A 223 -5.61 -24.50 -0.33
CA ALA A 223 -4.77 -25.68 -0.10
C ALA A 223 -4.78 -26.65 -1.31
N ALA A 224 -5.92 -26.81 -1.97
CA ALA A 224 -6.02 -27.58 -3.21
C ALA A 224 -5.17 -26.95 -4.33
N ALA A 225 -5.26 -25.63 -4.50
CA ALA A 225 -4.45 -24.90 -5.49
C ALA A 225 -2.94 -24.96 -5.19
N VAL A 226 -2.54 -24.83 -3.92
CA VAL A 226 -1.13 -24.99 -3.50
C VAL A 226 -0.64 -26.41 -3.79
N ARG A 227 -1.43 -27.44 -3.44
CA ARG A 227 -1.07 -28.84 -3.73
C ARG A 227 -1.00 -29.14 -5.22
N ALA A 228 -1.90 -28.59 -6.02
CA ALA A 228 -1.90 -28.75 -7.47
C ALA A 228 -0.60 -28.16 -8.07
N LEU A 229 -0.26 -26.91 -7.74
CA LEU A 229 0.97 -26.27 -8.21
C LEU A 229 2.23 -26.98 -7.71
N ALA A 230 2.23 -27.45 -6.45
CA ALA A 230 3.34 -28.20 -5.91
C ALA A 230 3.58 -29.51 -6.69
N ARG A 231 2.52 -30.20 -7.12
CA ARG A 231 2.60 -31.43 -7.93
C ARG A 231 2.98 -31.18 -9.40
N GLU A 232 2.58 -30.04 -9.98
CA GLU A 232 2.88 -29.69 -11.39
C GLU A 232 4.36 -29.35 -11.63
N GLY A 233 5.07 -28.85 -10.62
CA GLY A 233 6.48 -28.48 -10.78
C GLY A 233 7.09 -27.75 -9.60
N GLY A 234 6.49 -27.81 -8.40
CA GLY A 234 7.03 -27.16 -7.20
C GLY A 234 7.07 -25.64 -7.29
N LEU A 235 8.12 -25.04 -6.72
CA LEU A 235 8.28 -23.57 -6.62
C LEU A 235 8.24 -22.82 -7.97
N PRO A 236 8.90 -23.28 -9.06
CA PRO A 236 8.80 -22.63 -10.36
C PRO A 236 7.37 -22.49 -10.89
N ALA A 237 6.46 -23.40 -10.54
CA ALA A 237 5.06 -23.34 -10.99
C ALA A 237 4.34 -22.08 -10.45
N PHE A 238 4.69 -21.64 -9.23
CA PHE A 238 4.14 -20.43 -8.63
C PHE A 238 4.56 -19.14 -9.34
N TYR A 239 5.69 -19.17 -10.05
CA TYR A 239 6.28 -18.03 -10.77
C TYR A 239 6.08 -18.06 -12.29
N ARG A 240 5.26 -18.99 -12.79
CA ARG A 240 4.93 -19.07 -14.22
C ARG A 240 4.27 -17.77 -14.69
N GLY A 241 4.76 -17.22 -15.80
CA GLY A 241 4.26 -15.96 -16.36
C GLY A 241 4.73 -14.68 -15.66
N LEU A 242 5.72 -14.77 -14.74
CA LEU A 242 6.30 -13.59 -14.07
C LEU A 242 6.86 -12.57 -15.06
N GLY A 243 7.61 -13.00 -16.08
CA GLY A 243 8.20 -12.10 -17.07
C GLY A 243 7.17 -11.27 -17.84
N ALA A 244 6.09 -11.92 -18.32
CA ALA A 244 4.97 -11.22 -18.96
C ALA A 244 4.26 -10.25 -17.99
N SER A 245 4.26 -10.59 -16.69
CA SER A 245 3.66 -9.75 -15.65
C SER A 245 4.50 -8.51 -15.34
N MET A 246 5.82 -8.68 -15.22
CA MET A 246 6.80 -7.60 -15.07
C MET A 246 6.79 -6.66 -16.28
N PHE A 247 6.81 -7.20 -17.50
CA PHE A 247 6.77 -6.39 -18.72
C PHE A 247 5.53 -5.49 -18.80
N GLY A 248 4.38 -6.00 -18.37
CA GLY A 248 3.16 -5.19 -18.36
C GLY A 248 3.04 -4.21 -17.21
N ILE A 249 3.64 -4.49 -16.05
CA ILE A 249 3.53 -3.62 -14.86
C ILE A 249 4.56 -2.48 -14.90
N ALA A 250 5.77 -2.74 -15.42
CA ALA A 250 6.90 -1.83 -15.28
C ALA A 250 6.69 -0.46 -15.95
N PRO A 251 6.23 -0.35 -17.22
CA PRO A 251 6.01 0.95 -17.86
C PRO A 251 4.94 1.78 -17.16
N TYR A 252 3.85 1.13 -16.75
CA TYR A 252 2.74 1.79 -16.08
C TYR A 252 3.15 2.33 -14.69
N MET A 253 3.87 1.53 -13.90
CA MET A 253 4.35 1.96 -12.57
C MET A 253 5.44 3.02 -12.65
N ALA A 254 6.33 2.93 -13.64
CA ALA A 254 7.34 3.95 -13.90
C ALA A 254 6.68 5.31 -14.12
N LEU A 255 5.75 5.39 -15.08
CA LEU A 255 5.07 6.64 -15.41
C LEU A 255 4.17 7.12 -14.27
N GLU A 256 3.37 6.25 -13.65
CA GLU A 256 2.45 6.65 -12.57
C GLU A 256 3.19 7.33 -11.41
N LEU A 257 4.21 6.67 -10.88
CA LEU A 257 4.91 7.19 -9.69
C LEU A 257 5.82 8.37 -10.03
N SER A 258 6.43 8.39 -11.22
CA SER A 258 7.25 9.53 -11.67
C SER A 258 6.40 10.76 -11.93
N CYS A 259 5.28 10.62 -12.64
CA CYS A 259 4.36 11.72 -12.87
C CYS A 259 3.79 12.23 -11.54
N TYR A 260 3.50 11.35 -10.58
CA TYR A 260 3.07 11.77 -9.26
C TYR A 260 4.05 12.72 -8.58
N ASP A 261 5.35 12.40 -8.65
CA ASP A 261 6.40 13.21 -8.02
C ASP A 261 6.81 14.44 -8.83
N LEU A 262 6.54 14.47 -10.14
CA LEU A 262 6.79 15.63 -11.02
C LEU A 262 5.63 16.63 -11.03
N LEU A 263 4.40 16.19 -10.73
CA LEU A 263 3.26 17.09 -10.61
C LEU A 263 3.46 18.09 -9.47
N PRO A 264 2.94 19.32 -9.61
CA PRO A 264 3.13 20.39 -8.62
C PRO A 264 2.68 19.95 -7.22
N LYS A 265 3.50 20.24 -6.20
CA LYS A 265 3.24 19.81 -4.81
C LYS A 265 2.07 20.56 -4.18
N GLU A 266 1.71 21.71 -4.75
CA GLU A 266 0.58 22.57 -4.37
C GLU A 266 -0.76 21.89 -4.67
N MET A 267 -0.78 20.98 -5.66
CA MET A 267 -1.99 20.21 -5.97
C MET A 267 -2.31 19.24 -4.83
N PRO A 268 -3.59 19.06 -4.45
CA PRO A 268 -4.00 18.06 -3.48
C PRO A 268 -3.50 16.66 -3.87
N SER A 269 -3.02 15.86 -2.91
CA SER A 269 -2.49 14.51 -3.17
C SER A 269 -3.47 13.63 -3.96
N PHE A 270 -4.78 13.81 -3.78
CA PHE A 270 -5.79 13.09 -4.54
C PHE A 270 -5.75 13.46 -6.02
N ALA A 271 -5.75 14.77 -6.34
CA ALA A 271 -5.69 15.27 -7.71
C ALA A 271 -4.38 14.86 -8.38
N ARG A 272 -3.25 14.94 -7.67
CA ARG A 272 -1.96 14.44 -8.19
C ARG A 272 -2.00 12.95 -8.48
N GLY A 273 -2.55 12.15 -7.55
CA GLY A 273 -2.66 10.71 -7.71
C GLY A 273 -3.60 10.32 -8.85
N PHE A 274 -4.69 11.06 -9.01
CA PHE A 274 -5.62 10.87 -10.12
C PHE A 274 -4.99 11.23 -11.47
N SER A 275 -4.39 12.42 -11.58
CA SER A 275 -3.78 12.91 -12.82
C SER A 275 -2.58 12.07 -13.25
N SER A 276 -1.70 11.70 -12.32
CA SER A 276 -0.58 10.81 -12.62
C SER A 276 -1.03 9.43 -13.09
N ALA A 277 -2.06 8.87 -12.44
CA ALA A 277 -2.67 7.62 -12.89
C ALA A 277 -3.35 7.75 -14.25
N LEU A 278 -3.97 8.90 -14.56
CA LEU A 278 -4.59 9.17 -15.85
C LEU A 278 -3.54 9.23 -16.95
N ILE A 279 -2.47 10.00 -16.76
CA ILE A 279 -1.34 10.11 -17.69
C ILE A 279 -0.76 8.72 -17.98
N ALA A 280 -0.41 7.98 -16.91
CA ALA A 280 0.14 6.63 -17.05
C ALA A 280 -0.84 5.67 -17.74
N THR A 281 -2.13 5.76 -17.41
CA THR A 281 -3.15 4.89 -18.03
C THR A 281 -3.30 5.21 -19.50
N VAL A 282 -3.44 6.49 -19.89
CA VAL A 282 -3.59 6.89 -21.30
C VAL A 282 -2.36 6.48 -22.12
N SER A 283 -1.15 6.76 -21.62
CA SER A 283 0.09 6.44 -22.32
C SER A 283 0.34 4.93 -22.44
N CYS A 284 0.06 4.16 -21.40
CA CYS A 284 0.35 2.71 -21.38
C CYS A 284 -0.84 1.82 -21.76
N TYR A 285 -2.04 2.37 -21.99
CA TYR A 285 -3.21 1.55 -22.32
C TYR A 285 -3.00 0.66 -23.56
N PRO A 286 -2.35 1.11 -24.64
CA PRO A 286 -2.07 0.25 -25.79
C PRO A 286 -1.25 -1.00 -25.42
N LEU A 287 -0.25 -0.85 -24.55
CA LEU A 287 0.58 -1.96 -24.07
C LEU A 287 -0.22 -2.93 -23.19
N ASP A 288 -1.11 -2.41 -22.35
CA ASP A 288 -2.04 -3.21 -21.54
C ASP A 288 -3.01 -4.02 -22.42
N THR A 289 -3.54 -3.43 -23.48
CA THR A 289 -4.41 -4.12 -24.44
C THR A 289 -3.65 -5.23 -25.20
N ILE A 290 -2.44 -4.94 -25.68
CA ILE A 290 -1.59 -5.94 -26.36
C ILE A 290 -1.28 -7.11 -25.40
N ARG A 291 -0.84 -6.82 -24.18
CA ARG A 291 -0.56 -7.82 -23.15
C ARG A 291 -1.78 -8.71 -22.90
N ARG A 292 -2.95 -8.11 -22.67
CA ARG A 292 -4.17 -8.88 -22.41
C ARG A 292 -4.55 -9.76 -23.59
N ARG A 293 -4.37 -9.28 -24.82
CA ARG A 293 -4.66 -10.09 -26.01
C ARG A 293 -3.72 -11.30 -26.13
N ILE A 294 -2.43 -11.13 -25.83
CA ILE A 294 -1.46 -12.24 -25.76
C ILE A 294 -1.85 -13.23 -24.64
N GLN A 295 -2.27 -12.73 -23.47
CA GLN A 295 -2.65 -13.59 -22.33
C GLN A 295 -3.96 -14.36 -22.55
N LEU A 296 -4.90 -13.82 -23.32
CA LEU A 296 -6.19 -14.47 -23.61
C LEU A 296 -6.07 -15.62 -24.60
N VAL A 297 -5.09 -15.60 -25.51
CA VAL A 297 -4.83 -16.70 -26.45
C VAL A 297 -3.94 -17.74 -25.76
N SER A 298 -4.54 -18.54 -24.88
CA SER A 298 -3.82 -19.49 -24.01
C SER A 298 -3.23 -20.73 -24.73
N ALA A 299 -3.43 -20.89 -26.05
CA ALA A 299 -2.99 -22.08 -26.80
C ALA A 299 -1.81 -21.84 -27.76
N THR A 300 -1.56 -20.60 -28.17
CA THR A 300 -0.45 -20.21 -29.05
C THR A 300 0.04 -18.85 -28.59
N ALA A 301 1.26 -18.77 -28.07
CA ALA A 301 1.88 -17.50 -27.72
C ALA A 301 2.11 -16.70 -29.01
N LEU A 302 1.10 -15.93 -29.43
CA LEU A 302 1.24 -15.06 -30.60
C LEU A 302 2.37 -14.07 -30.31
N PRO A 303 3.37 -13.95 -31.20
CA PRO A 303 4.40 -12.94 -31.05
C PRO A 303 3.73 -11.55 -30.99
N ALA A 304 4.27 -10.66 -30.16
CA ALA A 304 3.66 -9.34 -29.91
C ALA A 304 3.35 -8.57 -31.20
N ARG A 305 4.18 -8.74 -32.24
CA ARG A 305 3.99 -8.17 -33.57
C ARG A 305 2.67 -8.60 -34.22
N GLU A 306 2.32 -9.87 -34.09
CA GLU A 306 1.10 -10.43 -34.68
C GLU A 306 -0.15 -9.99 -33.91
N ALA A 307 -0.05 -9.92 -32.57
CA ALA A 307 -1.10 -9.33 -31.75
C ALA A 307 -1.35 -7.86 -32.12
N ILE A 308 -0.30 -7.06 -32.28
CA ILE A 308 -0.39 -5.65 -32.72
C ILE A 308 -1.03 -5.57 -34.11
N ARG A 309 -0.52 -6.34 -35.08
CA ARG A 309 -1.04 -6.35 -36.46
C ARG A 309 -2.51 -6.73 -36.49
N SER A 310 -2.92 -7.76 -35.75
CA SER A 310 -4.32 -8.18 -35.68
C SER A 310 -5.23 -7.16 -35.01
N ILE A 311 -4.75 -6.38 -34.03
CA ILE A 311 -5.56 -5.29 -33.42
C ILE A 311 -5.76 -4.17 -34.46
N LEU A 312 -4.66 -3.73 -35.07
CA LEU A 312 -4.68 -2.60 -36.00
C LEU A 312 -5.48 -2.90 -37.27
N LEU A 313 -5.40 -4.12 -37.81
CA LEU A 313 -6.14 -4.49 -39.01
C LEU A 313 -7.65 -4.64 -38.76
N ASN A 314 -8.06 -5.14 -37.59
CA ASN A 314 -9.47 -5.44 -37.31
C ASN A 314 -10.22 -4.24 -36.70
N ASP A 315 -9.60 -3.54 -35.74
CA ASP A 315 -10.26 -2.51 -34.93
C ASP A 315 -9.57 -1.12 -35.04
N GLY A 316 -8.46 -1.03 -35.78
CA GLY A 316 -7.64 0.17 -35.88
C GLY A 316 -7.05 0.62 -34.53
N ILE A 317 -6.66 1.90 -34.46
CA ILE A 317 -6.10 2.51 -33.24
C ILE A 317 -7.11 2.52 -32.09
N LYS A 318 -8.41 2.65 -32.40
CA LYS A 318 -9.49 2.60 -31.39
C LYS A 318 -9.54 1.24 -30.68
N GLY A 319 -9.20 0.15 -31.36
CA GLY A 319 -9.06 -1.18 -30.77
C GLY A 319 -8.06 -1.24 -29.62
N MET A 320 -6.96 -0.47 -29.71
CA MET A 320 -5.94 -0.42 -28.65
C MET A 320 -6.46 0.20 -27.35
N TYR A 321 -7.56 0.96 -27.40
CA TYR A 321 -8.19 1.61 -26.24
C TYR A 321 -9.50 0.93 -25.79
N ARG A 322 -9.80 -0.26 -26.33
CA ARG A 322 -11.01 -1.00 -25.97
C ARG A 322 -11.02 -1.33 -24.47
N GLY A 323 -12.09 -0.92 -23.78
CA GLY A 323 -12.23 -1.09 -22.33
C GLY A 323 -11.56 -0.03 -21.46
N PHE A 324 -10.99 1.03 -22.05
CA PHE A 324 -10.34 2.13 -21.32
C PHE A 324 -11.28 2.75 -20.28
N LEU A 325 -12.49 3.12 -20.67
CA LEU A 325 -13.44 3.80 -19.79
C LEU A 325 -13.78 2.96 -18.52
N PRO A 326 -14.18 1.67 -18.63
CA PRO A 326 -14.33 0.80 -17.47
C PRO A 326 -13.05 0.66 -16.63
N ASN A 327 -11.85 0.74 -17.23
CA ASN A 327 -10.60 0.71 -16.49
C ASN A 327 -10.34 2.00 -15.72
N ALA A 328 -10.56 3.14 -16.36
CA ALA A 328 -10.36 4.47 -15.82
C ALA A 328 -11.28 4.76 -14.63
N ILE A 329 -12.59 4.50 -14.78
CA ILE A 329 -13.58 4.70 -13.71
C ILE A 329 -13.21 3.96 -12.42
N LYS A 330 -12.58 2.80 -12.56
CA LYS A 330 -12.17 1.95 -11.45
C LYS A 330 -10.82 2.38 -10.86
N ASN A 331 -9.80 2.52 -11.72
CA ASN A 331 -8.42 2.66 -11.27
C ASN A 331 -8.08 4.08 -10.82
N LEU A 332 -8.60 5.10 -11.50
CA LEU A 332 -8.17 6.48 -11.25
C LEU A 332 -8.57 6.96 -9.84
N PRO A 333 -9.82 6.77 -9.37
CA PRO A 333 -10.17 7.11 -7.99
C PRO A 333 -9.37 6.30 -6.98
N ASN A 334 -9.14 5.01 -7.28
CA ASN A 334 -8.37 4.12 -6.40
C ASN A 334 -6.94 4.64 -6.21
N LYS A 335 -6.26 5.07 -7.29
CA LYS A 335 -4.90 5.62 -7.20
C LYS A 335 -4.87 6.96 -6.47
N GLY A 336 -5.84 7.85 -6.73
CA GLY A 336 -5.98 9.12 -6.03
C GLY A 336 -6.10 8.95 -4.51
N VAL A 337 -7.01 8.08 -4.05
CA VAL A 337 -7.18 7.80 -2.62
C VAL A 337 -5.93 7.17 -2.03
N LYS A 338 -5.37 6.15 -2.70
CA LYS A 338 -4.20 5.40 -2.21
C LYS A 338 -3.02 6.34 -1.94
N LEU A 339 -2.65 7.16 -2.92
CA LEU A 339 -1.52 8.09 -2.78
C LEU A 339 -1.79 9.19 -1.75
N THR A 340 -3.04 9.63 -1.62
CA THR A 340 -3.44 10.58 -0.56
C THR A 340 -3.25 10.01 0.84
N VAL A 341 -3.73 8.79 1.08
CA VAL A 341 -3.60 8.14 2.40
C VAL A 341 -2.13 7.90 2.72
N PHE A 342 -1.35 7.43 1.74
CA PHE A 342 0.08 7.22 1.91
C PHE A 342 0.84 8.51 2.25
N ASP A 343 0.57 9.60 1.52
CA ASP A 343 1.19 10.90 1.80
C ASP A 343 0.81 11.47 3.17
N LYS A 344 -0.46 11.34 3.57
CA LYS A 344 -0.91 11.75 4.91
C LYS A 344 -0.19 10.96 6.00
N ALA A 345 -0.04 9.64 5.82
CA ALA A 345 0.71 8.81 6.76
C ALA A 345 2.19 9.22 6.84
N LYS A 346 2.83 9.52 5.70
CA LYS A 346 4.21 10.04 5.67
C LYS A 346 4.35 11.38 6.39
N LYS A 347 3.42 12.31 6.17
CA LYS A 347 3.41 13.62 6.86
C LYS A 347 3.21 13.46 8.36
N ALA A 348 2.29 12.58 8.77
CA ALA A 348 2.06 12.29 10.18
C ALA A 348 3.31 11.68 10.85
N TYR A 349 3.99 10.77 10.16
CA TYR A 349 5.26 10.21 10.64
C TYR A 349 6.36 11.27 10.77
N ALA A 350 6.53 12.14 9.77
CA ALA A 350 7.52 13.22 9.82
C ALA A 350 7.25 14.17 10.98
N ALA A 351 5.99 14.58 11.20
CA ALA A 351 5.59 15.39 12.34
C ALA A 351 5.82 14.66 13.68
N GLY A 352 5.59 13.35 13.72
CA GLY A 352 5.90 12.51 14.89
C GLY A 352 7.39 12.41 15.20
N GLN A 353 8.24 12.35 14.18
CA GLN A 353 9.69 12.40 14.38
C GLN A 353 10.15 13.76 14.92
N GLU A 354 9.61 14.86 14.39
CA GLU A 354 9.92 16.22 14.87
C GLU A 354 9.49 16.40 16.33
N ALA A 355 8.27 15.99 16.67
CA ALA A 355 7.77 16.06 18.04
C ALA A 355 8.59 15.18 19.01
N LEU A 356 9.05 14.00 18.54
CA LEU A 356 9.92 13.12 19.34
C LEU A 356 11.30 13.73 19.55
N ASP A 357 11.88 14.37 18.52
CA ASP A 357 13.17 15.03 18.62
C ASP A 357 13.13 16.23 19.57
N GLU A 358 12.03 17.01 19.58
CA GLU A 358 11.81 18.09 20.55
C GLU A 358 11.82 17.58 22.01
N GLU A 359 11.10 16.49 22.28
CA GLU A 359 11.03 15.88 23.61
C GLU A 359 12.37 15.27 24.03
N ARG A 360 13.09 14.63 23.09
CA ARG A 360 14.44 14.13 23.35
C ARG A 360 15.39 15.27 23.74
N CYS A 361 15.37 16.38 23.00
CA CYS A 361 16.15 17.57 23.32
C CYS A 361 15.79 18.15 24.69
N ALA A 362 14.51 18.17 25.06
CA ALA A 362 14.05 18.67 26.37
C ALA A 362 14.61 17.85 27.55
N VAL A 363 14.84 16.55 27.35
CA VAL A 363 15.41 15.64 28.37
C VAL A 363 16.94 15.47 28.19
N GLY A 364 17.59 16.28 27.35
CA GLY A 364 19.04 16.22 27.12
C GLY A 364 19.53 15.00 26.31
N LEU A 365 18.62 14.30 25.63
CA LEU A 365 18.95 13.23 24.69
C LEU A 365 19.24 13.78 23.29
N PRO A 366 20.21 13.22 22.56
CA PRO A 366 20.47 13.63 21.18
C PRO A 366 19.27 13.28 20.29
N ALA A 367 18.99 14.15 19.32
CA ALA A 367 18.01 13.93 18.26
C ALA A 367 18.31 12.64 17.49
N LEU A 368 17.26 11.97 17.01
CA LEU A 368 17.43 10.81 16.16
C LEU A 368 18.05 11.26 14.83
N ALA A 369 19.08 10.54 14.37
CA ALA A 369 19.61 10.79 13.04
C ALA A 369 18.49 10.59 12.01
N LYS A 370 18.21 11.62 11.20
CA LYS A 370 17.25 11.51 10.09
C LYS A 370 17.76 10.45 9.11
N ALA A 371 17.08 9.30 9.08
CA ALA A 371 17.39 8.15 8.22
C ALA A 371 16.91 8.37 6.79
#